data_AF-A0A8T0C951-F1
#
_entry.id   AF-A0A8T0C951-F1
#
_cell.length_a   1.000
_cell.length_b   1.000
_cell.length_c   1.000
_cell.angle_alpha   90.00
_cell.angle_beta   90.00
_cell.angle_gamma   90.00
#
_symmetry.space_group_name_H-M   'P 1'
#
loop_
_entity.id
_entity.type
_entity.pdbx_description
1 polymer ?
#
loop_
_entity_poly.entity_id
_entity_poly.type
_entity_poly.pdbx_seq_one_letter_code
_entity_poly.pdbx_strand_id
1 'polypeptide(L)'
;MTTDTSESKLEKYFMVGIAVFCALVFAGLCLYYAFRFTNFFPYAPPIDEASISKLRGDFGVMGDFFGGILNPILAFSTVLLLVISLRVQIKELRATTREIAAATEAHKDQVEIAQLQLEESRANLQVAQEQLRLSKEREKNARDELEASQLQKSTEAKKLAKIESSSELIGTLDGYFNHLEKLYSRPIRPSGRQDGLQSLQSCRPQDKMGFYKLIFTESDYEGLRSSYSELPIIFINMTDCLTKIHQLGIVSHHTVQYYYTQLDVMCYQELVYFKMYSDENTLRILNEKKGKIASILVDSYTSEILNINSGSQVT
;
A
#
# COMPACT_ATOMS: atom_id res chain seq x y z
N MET A 1 -11.93 -44.06 -52.50
CA MET A 1 -11.91 -42.71 -53.10
C MET A 1 -11.85 -42.72 -54.64
N THR A 2 -12.11 -43.85 -55.30
CA THR A 2 -11.96 -44.04 -56.76
C THR A 2 -13.27 -44.22 -57.53
N THR A 3 -14.43 -44.26 -56.85
CA THR A 3 -15.74 -44.52 -57.47
C THR A 3 -16.47 -43.25 -57.96
N ASP A 4 -16.18 -42.07 -57.39
CA ASP A 4 -16.85 -40.80 -57.76
C ASP A 4 -16.38 -40.26 -59.13
N THR A 5 -15.17 -40.64 -59.57
CA THR A 5 -14.60 -40.20 -60.85
C THR A 5 -15.12 -40.99 -62.05
N SER A 6 -15.57 -42.23 -61.86
CA SER A 6 -16.20 -43.03 -62.93
C SER A 6 -17.67 -42.66 -63.14
N GLU A 7 -18.42 -42.38 -62.07
CA GLU A 7 -19.83 -41.96 -62.17
C GLU A 7 -19.95 -40.59 -62.85
N SER A 8 -19.10 -39.62 -62.50
CA SER A 8 -19.15 -38.29 -63.16
C SER A 8 -18.78 -38.32 -64.64
N LYS A 9 -17.94 -39.27 -65.09
CA LYS A 9 -17.63 -39.46 -66.51
C LYS A 9 -18.83 -40.05 -67.24
N LEU A 10 -19.49 -41.04 -66.66
CA LEU A 10 -20.67 -41.67 -67.24
C LEU A 10 -21.83 -40.68 -67.38
N GLU A 11 -22.05 -39.81 -66.38
CA GLU A 11 -23.03 -38.74 -66.45
C GLU A 11 -22.73 -37.72 -67.55
N LYS A 12 -21.45 -37.35 -67.74
CA LYS A 12 -21.03 -36.47 -68.84
C LYS A 12 -21.29 -37.09 -70.22
N TYR A 13 -20.94 -38.35 -70.41
CA TYR A 13 -21.22 -39.04 -71.68
C TYR A 13 -22.72 -39.22 -71.93
N PHE A 14 -23.51 -39.44 -70.89
CA PHE A 14 -24.96 -39.52 -70.98
C PHE A 14 -25.60 -38.18 -71.39
N MET A 15 -25.16 -37.07 -70.79
CA MET A 15 -25.61 -35.72 -71.15
C MET A 15 -25.22 -35.35 -72.59
N VAL A 16 -24.00 -35.67 -73.02
CA VAL A 16 -23.54 -35.44 -74.40
C VAL A 16 -24.33 -36.32 -75.38
N GLY A 17 -24.62 -37.57 -75.02
CA GLY A 17 -25.42 -38.49 -75.83
C GLY A 17 -26.85 -37.97 -76.06
N ILE A 18 -27.50 -37.45 -75.02
CA ILE A 18 -28.83 -36.82 -75.13
C ILE A 18 -28.76 -35.59 -76.05
N ALA A 19 -27.75 -34.73 -75.89
CA ALA A 19 -27.60 -33.54 -76.71
C ALA A 19 -27.41 -33.87 -78.20
N VAL A 20 -26.59 -34.88 -78.52
CA VAL A 20 -26.38 -35.35 -79.90
C VAL A 20 -27.66 -35.98 -80.47
N PHE A 21 -28.37 -36.79 -79.67
CA PHE A 21 -29.64 -37.37 -80.09
C PHE A 21 -30.69 -36.29 -80.40
N CYS A 22 -30.83 -35.29 -79.54
CA CYS A 22 -31.73 -34.15 -79.78
C CYS A 22 -31.33 -33.38 -81.04
N ALA A 23 -30.04 -33.15 -81.28
CA ALA A 23 -29.56 -32.49 -82.48
C ALA A 23 -29.86 -33.29 -83.77
N LEU A 24 -29.69 -34.61 -83.73
CA LEU A 24 -30.01 -35.50 -84.86
C LEU A 24 -31.50 -35.58 -85.13
N VAL A 25 -32.33 -35.67 -84.09
CA VAL A 25 -33.80 -35.63 -84.22
C VAL A 25 -34.24 -34.29 -84.79
N PHE A 26 -33.67 -33.18 -84.31
CA PHE A 26 -33.96 -31.85 -84.83
C PHE A 26 -33.53 -31.71 -86.31
N ALA A 27 -32.31 -32.13 -86.67
CA ALA A 27 -31.82 -32.11 -88.03
C ALA A 27 -32.66 -33.01 -88.97
N GLY A 28 -33.07 -34.20 -88.49
CA GLY A 28 -33.95 -35.12 -89.21
C GLY A 28 -35.34 -34.54 -89.44
N LEU A 29 -35.91 -33.88 -88.42
CA LEU A 29 -37.16 -33.14 -88.55
C LEU A 29 -37.00 -31.99 -89.56
N CYS A 30 -35.95 -31.17 -89.45
CA CYS A 30 -35.67 -30.09 -90.40
C CYS A 30 -35.52 -30.60 -91.84
N LEU A 31 -34.84 -31.72 -92.06
CA LEU A 31 -34.70 -32.34 -93.38
C LEU A 31 -36.02 -32.89 -93.91
N TYR A 32 -36.78 -33.58 -93.07
CA TYR A 32 -38.12 -34.06 -93.41
C TYR A 32 -39.05 -32.90 -93.78
N TYR A 33 -38.97 -31.79 -93.05
CA TYR A 33 -39.73 -30.57 -93.34
C TYR A 33 -39.25 -29.87 -94.60
N ALA A 34 -37.94 -29.74 -94.83
CA ALA A 34 -37.43 -29.19 -96.08
C ALA A 34 -37.93 -30.00 -97.27
N PHE A 35 -37.88 -31.33 -97.18
CA PHE A 35 -38.38 -32.25 -98.20
C PHE A 35 -39.90 -32.19 -98.38
N ARG A 36 -40.69 -32.12 -97.30
CA ARG A 36 -42.15 -31.98 -97.40
C ARG A 36 -42.56 -30.59 -97.88
N PHE A 37 -41.90 -29.53 -97.44
CA PHE A 37 -42.18 -28.15 -97.85
C PHE A 37 -41.91 -27.94 -99.34
N THR A 38 -40.80 -28.45 -99.87
CA THR A 38 -40.51 -28.41 -101.32
C THR A 38 -41.52 -29.20 -102.14
N ASN A 39 -42.07 -30.29 -101.60
CA ASN A 39 -43.06 -31.12 -102.29
C ASN A 39 -44.52 -30.66 -102.07
N PHE A 40 -44.79 -29.85 -101.05
CA PHE A 40 -46.14 -29.39 -100.69
C PHE A 40 -46.49 -28.02 -101.28
N PHE A 41 -45.51 -27.18 -101.60
CA PHE A 41 -45.70 -25.91 -102.35
C PHE A 41 -45.13 -25.97 -103.78
N PRO A 42 -45.65 -26.79 -104.72
CA PRO A 42 -45.21 -26.70 -106.10
C PRO A 42 -45.65 -25.43 -106.84
N TYR A 43 -46.68 -24.69 -106.39
CA TYR A 43 -47.09 -23.43 -107.02
C TYR A 43 -47.89 -22.59 -106.03
N ALA A 44 -47.49 -21.34 -105.79
CA ALA A 44 -48.28 -20.39 -105.01
C ALA A 44 -49.52 -19.96 -105.82
N PRO A 45 -50.76 -20.30 -105.40
CA PRO A 45 -51.96 -19.76 -106.04
C PRO A 45 -52.15 -18.27 -105.69
N PRO A 46 -52.91 -17.50 -106.48
CA PRO A 46 -53.23 -16.11 -106.19
C PRO A 46 -53.94 -15.96 -104.82
N ILE A 47 -53.70 -14.84 -104.13
CA ILE A 47 -54.16 -14.62 -102.75
C ILE A 47 -55.69 -14.32 -102.71
N ASP A 48 -56.49 -15.30 -102.33
CA ASP A 48 -57.91 -15.16 -101.95
C ASP A 48 -58.15 -15.55 -100.47
N GLU A 49 -59.26 -15.08 -99.86
CA GLU A 49 -59.54 -15.30 -98.43
C GLU A 49 -59.64 -16.79 -98.04
N ALA A 50 -60.14 -17.63 -98.95
CA ALA A 50 -60.25 -19.08 -98.73
C ALA A 50 -58.87 -19.76 -98.67
N SER A 51 -57.92 -19.25 -99.44
CA SER A 51 -56.53 -19.72 -99.54
C SER A 51 -55.71 -19.34 -98.30
N ILE A 52 -55.95 -18.16 -97.70
CA ILE A 52 -55.40 -17.78 -96.40
C ILE A 52 -55.98 -18.64 -95.26
N SER A 53 -57.28 -18.94 -95.28
CA SER A 53 -57.93 -19.80 -94.28
C SER A 53 -57.36 -21.23 -94.31
N LYS A 54 -57.17 -21.79 -95.51
CA LYS A 54 -56.56 -23.11 -95.70
C LYS A 54 -55.10 -23.14 -95.23
N LEU A 55 -54.32 -22.11 -95.57
CA LEU A 55 -52.94 -21.97 -95.11
C LEU A 55 -52.87 -21.92 -93.57
N ARG A 56 -53.78 -21.19 -92.91
CA ARG A 56 -53.87 -21.15 -91.44
C ARG A 56 -54.25 -22.51 -90.85
N GLY A 57 -55.15 -23.26 -91.49
CA GLY A 57 -55.50 -24.63 -91.11
C GLY A 57 -54.30 -25.58 -91.21
N ASP A 58 -53.53 -25.50 -92.31
CA ASP A 58 -52.34 -26.32 -92.52
C ASP A 58 -51.23 -25.98 -91.49
N PHE A 59 -51.06 -24.71 -91.12
CA PHE A 59 -50.17 -24.31 -90.02
C PHE A 59 -50.67 -24.76 -88.64
N GLY A 60 -51.99 -24.79 -88.42
CA GLY A 60 -52.60 -25.34 -87.20
C GLY A 60 -52.31 -26.83 -87.03
N VAL A 61 -52.52 -27.63 -88.08
CA VAL A 61 -52.21 -29.06 -88.09
C VAL A 61 -50.72 -29.32 -87.91
N MET A 62 -49.86 -28.45 -88.47
CA MET A 62 -48.42 -28.52 -88.25
C MET A 62 -48.06 -28.23 -86.79
N GLY A 63 -48.70 -27.22 -86.18
CA GLY A 63 -48.57 -26.90 -84.77
C GLY A 63 -49.02 -28.05 -83.86
N ASP A 64 -50.10 -28.74 -84.20
CA ASP A 64 -50.61 -29.90 -83.46
C ASP A 64 -49.67 -31.10 -83.56
N PHE A 65 -49.03 -31.33 -84.71
CA PHE A 65 -48.04 -32.40 -84.87
C PHE A 65 -46.76 -32.12 -84.06
N PHE A 66 -46.21 -30.91 -84.14
CA PHE A 66 -45.07 -30.52 -83.30
C PHE A 66 -45.45 -30.54 -81.83
N GLY A 67 -46.60 -29.99 -81.45
CA GLY A 67 -47.11 -30.03 -80.08
C GLY A 67 -47.27 -31.46 -79.58
N GLY A 68 -47.81 -32.36 -80.40
CA GLY A 68 -48.02 -33.77 -80.06
C GLY A 68 -46.72 -34.57 -79.85
N ILE A 69 -45.62 -34.22 -80.53
CA ILE A 69 -44.32 -34.89 -80.38
C ILE A 69 -43.44 -34.19 -79.34
N LEU A 70 -43.38 -32.85 -79.37
CA LEU A 70 -42.52 -32.06 -78.49
C LEU A 70 -43.01 -32.12 -77.04
N ASN A 71 -44.33 -32.11 -76.81
CA ASN A 71 -44.89 -32.05 -75.46
C ASN A 71 -44.56 -33.30 -74.62
N PRO A 72 -44.72 -34.55 -75.12
CA PRO A 72 -44.26 -35.74 -74.39
C PRO A 72 -42.74 -35.78 -74.16
N ILE A 73 -41.93 -35.34 -75.14
CA ILE A 73 -40.46 -35.30 -75.00
C ILE A 73 -40.03 -34.30 -73.93
N LEU A 74 -40.62 -33.10 -73.92
CA LEU A 74 -40.35 -32.09 -72.91
C LEU A 74 -40.85 -32.51 -71.53
N ALA A 75 -42.03 -33.13 -71.44
CA ALA A 75 -42.54 -33.67 -70.18
C ALA A 75 -41.62 -34.75 -69.61
N PHE A 76 -41.16 -35.70 -70.43
CA PHE A 76 -40.21 -36.72 -70.02
C PHE A 76 -38.86 -36.12 -69.60
N SER A 77 -38.34 -35.16 -70.36
CA SER A 77 -37.10 -34.45 -70.04
C SER A 77 -37.21 -33.69 -68.72
N THR A 78 -38.37 -33.08 -68.44
CA THR A 78 -38.65 -32.38 -67.19
C THR A 78 -38.65 -33.34 -66.00
N VAL A 79 -39.28 -34.52 -66.14
CA VAL A 79 -39.26 -35.55 -65.10
C VAL A 79 -37.83 -36.05 -64.87
N LEU A 80 -37.04 -36.28 -65.93
CA LEU A 80 -35.64 -36.70 -65.80
C LEU A 80 -34.80 -35.63 -65.09
N LEU A 81 -34.96 -34.36 -65.47
CA LEU A 81 -34.27 -33.24 -64.84
C LEU A 81 -34.64 -33.12 -63.35
N LEU A 82 -35.91 -33.34 -63.01
CA LEU A 82 -36.39 -33.34 -61.63
C LEU A 82 -35.76 -34.49 -60.83
N VAL A 83 -35.71 -35.71 -61.39
CA VAL A 83 -35.09 -36.87 -60.74
C VAL A 83 -33.59 -36.66 -60.51
N ILE A 84 -32.87 -36.12 -61.50
CA ILE A 84 -31.45 -35.79 -61.35
C ILE A 84 -31.27 -34.72 -60.27
N SER A 85 -32.08 -33.66 -60.30
CA SER A 85 -32.04 -32.59 -59.31
C SER A 85 -32.27 -33.12 -57.89
N LEU A 86 -33.25 -34.02 -57.70
CA LEU A 86 -33.50 -34.66 -56.41
C LEU A 86 -32.33 -35.53 -55.95
N ARG A 87 -31.68 -36.27 -56.86
CA ARG A 87 -30.50 -37.06 -56.50
C ARG A 87 -29.34 -36.17 -56.04
N VAL A 88 -29.10 -35.06 -56.72
CA VAL A 88 -28.08 -34.08 -56.32
C VAL A 88 -28.43 -33.49 -54.96
N GLN A 89 -29.67 -33.05 -54.75
CA GLN A 89 -30.12 -32.50 -53.46
C GLN A 89 -29.95 -33.50 -52.31
N ILE A 90 -30.23 -34.79 -52.53
CA ILE A 90 -30.01 -35.84 -51.52
C ILE A 90 -28.50 -36.05 -51.24
N LYS A 91 -27.65 -36.00 -52.27
CA LYS A 91 -26.20 -36.12 -52.11
C LYS A 91 -25.65 -34.95 -51.28
N GLU A 92 -26.06 -33.72 -51.60
CA GLU A 92 -25.69 -32.51 -50.86
C GLU A 92 -26.17 -32.58 -49.40
N LEU A 93 -27.45 -32.92 -49.16
CA LEU A 93 -27.98 -33.01 -47.80
C LEU A 93 -27.23 -34.04 -46.93
N ARG A 94 -26.81 -35.17 -47.53
CA ARG A 94 -25.99 -36.17 -46.83
C ARG A 94 -24.58 -35.66 -46.53
N ALA A 95 -23.97 -34.91 -47.45
CA ALA A 95 -22.67 -34.28 -47.22
C ALA A 95 -22.78 -33.23 -46.10
N THR A 96 -23.75 -32.31 -46.18
CA THR A 96 -24.00 -31.29 -45.15
C THR A 96 -24.26 -31.92 -43.78
N THR A 97 -25.07 -32.98 -43.70
CA THR A 97 -25.33 -33.67 -42.43
C THR A 97 -24.05 -34.25 -41.82
N ARG A 98 -23.15 -34.80 -42.64
CA ARG A 98 -21.86 -35.32 -42.16
C ARG A 98 -20.95 -34.20 -41.66
N GLU A 99 -20.90 -33.08 -42.37
CA GLU A 99 -20.11 -31.92 -41.96
C GLU A 99 -20.64 -31.31 -40.65
N ILE A 100 -21.96 -31.19 -40.50
CA ILE A 100 -22.58 -30.74 -39.24
C ILE A 100 -22.26 -31.69 -38.09
N ALA A 101 -22.30 -33.01 -38.33
CA ALA A 101 -21.95 -33.99 -37.31
C ALA A 101 -20.49 -33.84 -36.85
N ALA A 102 -19.56 -33.72 -37.81
CA ALA A 102 -18.14 -33.48 -37.52
C ALA A 102 -17.91 -32.13 -36.81
N ALA A 103 -18.58 -31.07 -37.23
CA ALA A 103 -18.51 -29.77 -36.58
C ALA A 103 -19.06 -29.81 -35.15
N THR A 104 -20.13 -30.58 -34.92
CA THR A 104 -20.71 -30.78 -33.58
C THR A 104 -19.75 -31.52 -32.66
N GLU A 105 -19.04 -32.53 -33.17
CA GLU A 105 -17.99 -33.24 -32.43
C GLU A 105 -16.83 -32.31 -32.08
N ALA A 106 -16.29 -31.58 -33.07
CA ALA A 106 -15.24 -30.59 -32.82
C ALA A 106 -15.67 -29.50 -31.83
N HIS A 107 -16.94 -29.07 -31.86
CA HIS A 107 -17.47 -28.13 -30.88
C HIS A 107 -17.58 -28.73 -29.47
N LYS A 108 -17.89 -30.01 -29.33
CA LYS A 108 -17.89 -30.68 -28.01
C LYS A 108 -16.47 -30.70 -27.43
N ASP A 109 -15.49 -31.08 -28.24
CA ASP A 109 -14.08 -31.10 -27.83
C ASP A 109 -13.62 -29.68 -27.44
N GLN A 110 -14.04 -28.67 -28.20
CA GLN A 110 -13.74 -27.28 -27.89
C GLN A 110 -14.37 -26.83 -26.56
N VAL A 111 -15.60 -27.26 -26.26
CA VAL A 111 -16.26 -26.98 -24.98
C VAL A 111 -15.52 -27.68 -23.83
N GLU A 112 -15.09 -28.92 -23.99
CA GLU A 112 -14.31 -29.65 -23.00
C GLU A 112 -12.96 -28.95 -22.72
N ILE A 113 -12.22 -28.58 -23.78
CA ILE A 113 -10.97 -27.82 -23.65
C ILE A 113 -11.21 -26.48 -22.96
N ALA A 114 -12.29 -25.77 -23.31
CA ALA A 114 -12.63 -24.50 -22.68
C ALA A 114 -12.97 -24.66 -21.19
N GLN A 115 -13.62 -25.77 -20.81
CA GLN A 115 -13.89 -26.09 -19.40
C GLN A 115 -12.58 -26.35 -18.63
N LEU A 116 -11.67 -27.15 -19.20
CA LEU A 116 -10.36 -27.41 -18.59
C LEU A 116 -9.56 -26.11 -18.42
N GLN A 117 -9.54 -25.25 -19.44
CA GLN A 117 -8.88 -23.94 -19.36
C GLN A 117 -9.51 -23.04 -18.29
N LEU A 118 -10.83 -23.08 -18.12
CA LEU A 118 -11.53 -22.32 -17.09
C LEU A 118 -11.18 -22.81 -15.69
N GLU A 119 -11.09 -24.13 -15.50
CA GLU A 119 -10.67 -24.74 -14.24
C GLU A 119 -9.22 -24.38 -13.89
N GLU A 120 -8.31 -24.47 -14.87
CA GLU A 120 -6.92 -24.05 -14.69
C GLU A 120 -6.82 -22.56 -14.36
N SER A 121 -7.56 -21.71 -15.08
CA SER A 121 -7.62 -20.27 -14.81
C SER A 121 -8.15 -19.97 -13.40
N ARG A 122 -9.13 -20.73 -12.91
CA ARG A 122 -9.64 -20.60 -11.54
C ARG A 122 -8.60 -21.02 -10.50
N ALA A 123 -7.90 -22.13 -10.72
CA ALA A 123 -6.82 -22.57 -9.84
C ALA A 123 -5.68 -21.54 -9.79
N ASN A 124 -5.25 -21.02 -10.95
CA ASN A 124 -4.24 -19.96 -11.03
C ASN A 124 -4.68 -18.68 -10.32
N LEU A 125 -5.97 -18.31 -10.42
CA LEU A 125 -6.51 -17.16 -9.70
C LEU A 125 -6.49 -17.38 -8.18
N GLN A 126 -6.85 -18.57 -7.70
CA GLN A 126 -6.79 -18.90 -6.27
C GLN A 126 -5.36 -18.82 -5.74
N VAL A 127 -4.38 -19.36 -6.48
CA VAL A 127 -2.96 -19.26 -6.11
C VAL A 127 -2.52 -17.79 -6.06
N ALA A 128 -2.88 -16.98 -7.06
CA ALA A 128 -2.54 -15.56 -7.07
C ALA A 128 -3.17 -14.79 -5.89
N GLN A 129 -4.41 -15.11 -5.53
CA GLN A 129 -5.08 -14.53 -4.36
C GLN A 129 -4.38 -14.91 -3.06
N GLU A 130 -3.96 -16.15 -2.90
CA GLU A 130 -3.26 -16.60 -1.70
C GLU A 130 -1.86 -15.96 -1.60
N GLN A 131 -1.13 -15.85 -2.71
CA GLN A 131 0.14 -15.12 -2.74
C GLN A 131 -0.02 -13.66 -2.30
N LEU A 132 -1.09 -12.99 -2.73
CA LEU A 132 -1.41 -11.63 -2.31
C LEU A 132 -1.76 -11.55 -0.82
N ARG A 133 -2.46 -12.55 -0.29
CA ARG A 133 -2.79 -12.63 1.14
C ARG A 133 -1.53 -12.73 1.98
N LEU A 134 -0.61 -13.62 1.58
CA LEU A 134 0.69 -13.81 2.22
C LEU A 134 1.59 -12.58 2.09
N SER A 135 1.58 -11.89 0.95
CA SER A 135 2.39 -10.67 0.78
C SER A 135 1.90 -9.55 1.69
N LYS A 136 0.58 -9.38 1.84
CA LYS A 136 -0.02 -8.42 2.79
C LYS A 136 0.33 -8.74 4.23
N GLU A 137 0.33 -10.02 4.59
CA GLU A 137 0.73 -10.45 5.93
C GLU A 137 2.21 -10.16 6.20
N ARG A 138 3.09 -10.43 5.24
CA ARG A 138 4.51 -10.08 5.33
C ARG A 138 4.73 -8.58 5.45
N GLU A 139 4.00 -7.76 4.69
CA GLU A 139 4.07 -6.30 4.77
C GLU A 139 3.63 -5.80 6.15
N LYS A 140 2.55 -6.36 6.69
CA LYS A 140 2.09 -6.03 8.05
C LYS A 140 3.14 -6.41 9.09
N ASN A 141 3.68 -7.63 9.03
CA ASN A 141 4.70 -8.08 9.99
C ASN A 141 5.96 -7.21 9.90
N ALA A 142 6.42 -6.87 8.69
CA ALA A 142 7.56 -5.98 8.49
C ALA A 142 7.30 -4.55 9.03
N ARG A 143 6.05 -4.08 8.93
CA ARG A 143 5.65 -2.79 9.52
C ARG A 143 5.65 -2.84 11.04
N ASP A 144 5.09 -3.90 11.62
CA ASP A 144 5.05 -4.09 13.08
C ASP A 144 6.48 -4.20 13.65
N GLU A 145 7.38 -4.92 12.96
CA GLU A 145 8.82 -4.99 13.30
C GLU A 145 9.52 -3.63 13.21
N LEU A 146 9.21 -2.85 12.17
CA LEU A 146 9.76 -1.51 12.00
C LEU A 146 9.29 -0.57 13.12
N GLU A 147 8.01 -0.58 13.45
CA GLU A 147 7.42 0.22 14.54
C GLU A 147 8.04 -0.17 15.90
N ALA A 148 8.24 -1.46 16.17
CA ALA A 148 8.92 -1.94 17.37
C ALA A 148 10.38 -1.46 17.45
N SER A 149 11.13 -1.54 16.34
CA SER A 149 12.52 -1.06 16.28
C SER A 149 12.60 0.46 16.49
N GLN A 150 11.67 1.23 15.93
CA GLN A 150 11.61 2.67 16.15
C GLN A 150 11.30 3.03 17.60
N LEU A 151 10.38 2.28 18.24
CA LEU A 151 10.06 2.49 19.66
C LEU A 151 11.25 2.18 20.56
N GLN A 152 11.99 1.10 20.28
CA GLN A 152 13.23 0.78 20.99
C GLN A 152 14.25 1.90 20.85
N LYS A 153 14.53 2.37 19.62
CA LYS A 153 15.45 3.49 19.37
C LYS A 153 15.02 4.78 20.05
N SER A 154 13.73 5.12 20.03
CA SER A 154 13.20 6.29 20.75
C SER A 154 13.37 6.16 22.26
N THR A 155 13.16 4.96 22.80
CA THR A 155 13.34 4.67 24.22
C THR A 155 14.81 4.76 24.62
N GLU A 156 15.72 4.20 23.82
CA GLU A 156 17.16 4.31 24.02
C GLU A 156 17.64 5.76 23.92
N ALA A 157 17.18 6.52 22.92
CA ALA A 157 17.50 7.94 22.77
C ALA A 157 17.03 8.75 23.99
N LYS A 158 15.83 8.48 24.52
CA LYS A 158 15.34 9.12 25.76
C LYS A 158 16.19 8.77 26.97
N LYS A 159 16.62 7.51 27.12
CA LYS A 159 17.54 7.09 28.18
C LYS A 159 18.89 7.81 28.05
N LEU A 160 19.43 7.91 26.84
CA LEU A 160 20.70 8.57 26.56
C LEU A 160 20.63 10.07 26.87
N ALA A 161 19.58 10.76 26.40
CA ALA A 161 19.36 12.18 26.67
C ALA A 161 19.20 12.46 28.18
N LYS A 162 18.56 11.54 28.90
CA LYS A 162 18.47 11.60 30.36
C LYS A 162 19.85 11.51 31.01
N ILE A 163 20.71 10.58 30.58
CA ILE A 163 22.07 10.43 31.09
C ILE A 163 22.94 11.66 30.75
N GLU A 164 22.81 12.22 29.55
CA GLU A 164 23.57 13.40 29.14
C GLU A 164 23.20 14.63 29.98
N SER A 165 21.90 14.90 30.14
CA SER A 165 21.41 15.98 31.02
C SER A 165 21.85 15.78 32.48
N SER A 166 21.97 14.53 32.91
CA SER A 166 22.49 14.19 34.23
C SER A 166 23.94 14.57 34.43
N SER A 167 24.78 14.23 33.46
CA SER A 167 26.21 14.51 33.51
C SER A 167 26.49 16.01 33.55
N GLU A 168 25.73 16.80 32.79
CA GLU A 168 25.86 18.26 32.76
C GLU A 168 25.45 18.90 34.11
N LEU A 169 24.34 18.44 34.70
CA LEU A 169 23.88 18.90 36.01
C LEU A 169 24.87 18.55 37.13
N ILE A 170 25.43 17.33 37.13
CA ILE A 170 26.44 16.91 38.12
C ILE A 170 27.71 17.75 37.96
N GLY A 171 28.20 17.95 36.73
CA GLY A 171 29.38 18.80 36.50
C GLY A 171 29.17 20.26 36.95
N THR A 172 27.96 20.78 36.78
CA THR A 172 27.59 22.12 37.28
C THR A 172 27.58 22.16 38.81
N LEU A 173 27.03 21.12 39.45
CA LEU A 173 26.97 21.01 40.91
C LEU A 173 28.38 20.90 41.53
N ASP A 174 29.25 20.07 40.95
CA ASP A 174 30.65 19.95 41.34
C ASP A 174 31.40 21.28 41.17
N GLY A 175 31.09 22.04 40.11
CA GLY A 175 31.60 23.40 39.91
C GLY A 175 31.25 24.33 41.07
N TYR A 176 30.00 24.30 41.54
CA TYR A 176 29.57 25.09 42.69
C TYR A 176 30.24 24.63 44.00
N PHE A 177 30.34 23.33 44.25
CA PHE A 177 31.02 22.81 45.44
C PHE A 177 32.50 23.19 45.47
N ASN A 178 33.21 23.09 44.35
CA ASN A 178 34.60 23.54 44.24
C ASN A 178 34.74 25.05 44.47
N HIS A 179 33.77 25.85 44.01
CA HIS A 179 33.78 27.29 44.24
C HIS A 179 33.59 27.62 45.73
N LEU A 180 32.64 26.94 46.40
CA LEU A 180 32.48 27.04 47.84
C LEU A 180 33.74 26.61 48.58
N GLU A 181 34.32 25.45 48.26
CA GLU A 181 35.55 24.98 48.90
C GLU A 181 36.69 25.98 48.75
N LYS A 182 36.86 26.62 47.58
CA LYS A 182 37.83 27.70 47.39
C LYS A 182 37.54 28.94 48.22
N LEU A 183 36.28 29.32 48.39
CA LEU A 183 35.88 30.43 49.25
C LEU A 183 36.21 30.13 50.72
N TYR A 184 35.97 28.91 51.19
CA TYR A 184 36.26 28.49 52.57
C TYR A 184 37.73 28.16 52.83
N SER A 185 38.49 27.76 51.80
CA SER A 185 39.91 27.37 51.93
C SER A 185 40.88 28.55 51.87
N ARG A 186 40.42 29.77 51.53
CA ARG A 186 41.28 30.96 51.58
C ARG A 186 41.69 31.20 53.03
N PRO A 187 42.98 31.08 53.39
CA PRO A 187 43.42 31.35 54.74
C PRO A 187 43.21 32.83 54.99
N ILE A 188 42.22 33.15 55.81
CA ILE A 188 42.02 34.49 56.36
C ILE A 188 43.21 34.71 57.29
N ARG A 189 44.32 35.25 56.77
CA ARG A 189 45.44 35.69 57.60
C ARG A 189 45.09 37.09 58.11
N PRO A 190 44.78 37.27 59.40
CA PRO A 190 44.56 38.60 59.95
C PRO A 190 45.86 39.39 59.80
N SER A 191 45.81 40.48 59.02
CA SER A 191 46.89 41.44 58.93
C SER A 191 46.89 42.31 60.20
N GLY A 192 47.35 41.73 61.32
CA GLY A 192 47.61 42.45 62.56
C GLY A 192 46.70 42.05 63.74
N ARG A 193 47.36 41.79 64.89
CA ARG A 193 46.83 41.40 66.21
C ARG A 193 46.14 40.04 66.31
N GLN A 194 46.89 39.03 66.76
CA GLN A 194 46.41 37.68 67.09
C GLN A 194 45.68 37.60 68.45
N ASP A 195 45.79 38.61 69.31
CA ASP A 195 45.34 38.56 70.70
C ASP A 195 43.80 38.49 70.88
N GLY A 196 43.03 38.70 69.81
CA GLY A 196 41.56 38.69 69.83
C GLY A 196 40.90 37.44 69.23
N LEU A 197 41.64 36.47 68.70
CA LEU A 197 41.05 35.31 68.03
C LEU A 197 40.44 34.27 68.98
N GLN A 198 40.90 34.18 70.24
CA GLN A 198 40.35 33.22 71.20
C GLN A 198 38.94 33.61 71.68
N SER A 199 38.55 34.89 71.63
CA SER A 199 37.19 35.35 72.00
C SER A 199 36.14 35.14 70.90
N LEU A 200 36.56 34.84 69.66
CA LEU A 200 35.67 34.64 68.50
C LEU A 200 34.89 33.32 68.55
N GLN A 201 35.34 32.34 69.34
CA GLN A 201 34.62 31.06 69.51
C GLN A 201 33.36 31.23 70.38
N SER A 202 33.29 32.26 71.23
CA SER A 202 32.17 32.51 72.15
C SER A 202 31.23 33.65 71.75
N CYS A 203 31.54 34.41 70.70
CA CYS A 203 30.72 35.54 70.27
C CYS A 203 29.53 35.12 69.41
N ARG A 204 28.40 35.84 69.53
CA ARG A 204 27.25 35.65 68.64
C ARG A 204 27.67 35.99 67.21
N PRO A 205 27.17 35.29 66.18
CA PRO A 205 27.57 35.49 64.78
C PRO A 205 27.52 36.96 64.32
N GLN A 206 26.54 37.72 64.81
CA GLN A 206 26.30 39.14 64.51
C GLN A 206 27.48 40.04 64.93
N ASP A 207 28.18 39.66 66.01
CA ASP A 207 29.28 40.44 66.59
C ASP A 207 30.62 40.16 65.91
N LYS A 208 30.74 39.01 65.20
CA LYS A 208 31.97 38.60 64.52
C LYS A 208 32.29 39.48 63.31
N MET A 209 31.27 40.01 62.62
CA MET A 209 31.48 40.81 61.40
C MET A 209 31.84 42.28 61.70
N GLY A 210 31.32 42.83 62.79
CA GLY A 210 31.80 44.11 63.34
C GLY A 210 33.28 44.01 63.75
N PHE A 211 33.68 42.86 64.29
CA PHE A 211 35.07 42.57 64.64
C PHE A 211 35.98 42.41 63.41
N TYR A 212 35.50 41.79 62.33
CA TYR A 212 36.26 41.69 61.08
C TYR A 212 36.48 43.06 60.41
N LYS A 213 35.51 43.97 60.45
CA LYS A 213 35.69 45.37 60.00
C LYS A 213 36.78 46.11 60.79
N LEU A 214 37.00 45.72 62.05
CA LEU A 214 38.00 46.30 62.95
C LEU A 214 39.41 45.72 62.76
N ILE A 215 39.56 44.58 62.08
CA ILE A 215 40.83 43.83 61.98
C ILE A 215 41.38 43.78 60.55
N PHE A 216 40.51 43.82 59.54
CA PHE A 216 40.93 43.81 58.14
C PHE A 216 41.13 45.21 57.57
N THR A 217 42.03 45.33 56.60
CA THR A 217 42.12 46.55 55.78
C THR A 217 40.82 46.74 55.00
N GLU A 218 40.49 47.98 54.65
CA GLU A 218 39.24 48.31 53.95
C GLU A 218 39.09 47.55 52.62
N SER A 219 40.20 47.29 51.91
CA SER A 219 40.24 46.48 50.70
C SER A 219 39.98 44.98 50.95
N ASP A 220 40.50 44.43 52.05
CA ASP A 220 40.30 43.02 52.40
C ASP A 220 38.87 42.78 52.90
N TYR A 221 38.31 43.74 53.65
CA TYR A 221 36.93 43.71 54.11
C TYR A 221 35.94 43.79 52.95
N GLU A 222 36.15 44.68 51.97
CA GLU A 222 35.30 44.76 50.78
C GLU A 222 35.43 43.53 49.88
N GLY A 223 36.64 42.94 49.75
CA GLY A 223 36.82 41.66 49.06
C GLY A 223 36.09 40.49 49.73
N LEU A 224 36.12 40.44 51.07
CA LEU A 224 35.37 39.47 51.87
C LEU A 224 33.87 39.71 51.69
N ARG A 225 33.40 40.94 51.82
CA ARG A 225 31.99 41.34 51.65
C ARG A 225 31.45 40.98 50.28
N SER A 226 32.19 41.25 49.21
CA SER A 226 31.83 40.86 47.84
C SER A 226 31.67 39.34 47.73
N SER A 227 32.62 38.58 48.29
CA SER A 227 32.58 37.12 48.28
C SER A 227 31.37 36.57 49.06
N TYR A 228 31.02 37.18 50.21
CA TYR A 228 29.84 36.82 51.00
C TYR A 228 28.52 37.24 50.37
N SER A 229 28.51 38.25 49.50
CA SER A 229 27.31 38.69 48.79
C SER A 229 26.90 37.76 47.63
N GLU A 230 27.84 36.97 47.10
CA GLU A 230 27.58 36.00 46.02
C GLU A 230 27.07 34.64 46.52
N LEU A 231 27.37 34.31 47.78
CA LEU A 231 27.00 33.04 48.42
C LEU A 231 25.49 32.73 48.35
N PRO A 232 24.55 33.65 48.64
CA PRO A 232 23.11 33.40 48.51
C PRO A 232 22.70 32.99 47.10
N ILE A 233 23.29 33.61 46.07
CA ILE A 233 23.00 33.31 44.66
C ILE A 233 23.52 31.91 44.32
N ILE A 234 24.71 31.54 44.80
CA ILE A 234 25.27 30.20 44.65
C ILE A 234 24.36 29.16 45.30
N PHE A 235 23.86 29.39 46.51
CA PHE A 235 22.92 28.49 47.19
C PHE A 235 21.59 28.32 46.44
N ILE A 236 21.05 29.41 45.90
CA ILE A 236 19.83 29.39 45.07
C ILE A 236 20.06 28.52 43.83
N ASN A 237 21.20 28.70 43.15
CA ASN A 237 21.54 27.97 41.93
C ASN A 237 21.80 26.49 42.21
N MET A 238 22.49 26.15 43.31
CA MET A 238 22.69 24.76 43.75
C MET A 238 21.37 24.09 44.10
N THR A 239 20.47 24.80 44.77
CA THR A 239 19.13 24.30 45.11
C THR A 239 18.32 23.99 43.85
N ASP A 240 18.36 24.86 42.84
CA ASP A 240 17.69 24.62 41.56
C ASP A 240 18.30 23.45 40.80
N CYS A 241 19.63 23.33 40.84
CA CYS A 241 20.34 22.23 40.23
C CYS A 241 19.93 20.90 40.88
N LEU A 242 19.94 20.81 42.22
CA LEU A 242 19.51 19.64 42.97
C LEU A 242 18.03 19.30 42.72
N THR A 243 17.17 20.32 42.59
CA THR A 243 15.73 20.12 42.32
C THR A 243 15.52 19.52 40.93
N LYS A 244 16.25 20.01 39.92
CA LYS A 244 16.24 19.43 38.56
C LYS A 244 16.78 18.01 38.55
N ILE A 245 17.87 17.74 39.28
CA ILE A 245 18.45 16.40 39.44
C ILE A 245 17.43 15.43 40.06
N HIS A 246 16.69 15.88 41.08
CA HIS A 246 15.63 15.11 41.73
C HIS A 246 14.45 14.82 40.80
N GLN A 247 13.93 15.83 40.10
CA GLN A 247 12.81 15.70 39.17
C GLN A 247 13.12 14.76 38.00
N LEU A 248 14.36 14.77 37.54
CA LEU A 248 14.82 13.84 36.52
C LEU A 248 15.03 12.42 37.08
N GLY A 249 15.08 12.20 38.41
CA GLY A 249 15.24 10.88 39.01
C GLY A 249 16.56 10.21 38.62
N ILE A 250 17.62 11.00 38.60
CA ILE A 250 18.95 10.64 38.08
C ILE A 250 19.81 9.94 39.14
N VAL A 251 19.69 10.41 40.38
CA VAL A 251 20.50 9.98 41.51
C VAL A 251 19.55 9.38 42.53
N SER A 252 20.04 8.43 43.33
CA SER A 252 19.23 7.83 44.38
C SER A 252 18.65 8.92 45.27
N HIS A 253 17.42 8.70 45.73
CA HIS A 253 16.72 9.63 46.59
C HIS A 253 17.58 10.04 47.82
N HIS A 254 18.28 9.07 48.42
CA HIS A 254 19.19 9.30 49.54
C HIS A 254 20.37 10.22 49.21
N THR A 255 20.91 10.14 47.98
CA THR A 255 22.03 11.00 47.57
C THR A 255 21.58 12.45 47.43
N VAL A 256 20.39 12.66 46.85
CA VAL A 256 19.78 14.00 46.75
C VAL A 256 19.49 14.56 48.15
N GLN A 257 18.94 13.74 49.06
CA GLN A 257 18.75 14.13 50.46
C GLN A 257 20.05 14.53 51.14
N TYR A 258 21.11 13.74 50.99
CA TYR A 258 22.42 14.04 51.58
C TYR A 258 22.91 15.43 51.16
N TYR A 259 22.84 15.76 49.86
CA TYR A 259 23.26 17.07 49.37
C TYR A 259 22.35 18.20 49.87
N TYR A 260 21.03 18.00 49.93
CA TYR A 260 20.13 19.00 50.52
C TYR A 260 20.39 19.22 52.01
N THR A 261 20.65 18.16 52.78
CA THR A 261 21.00 18.27 54.19
C THR A 261 22.30 19.03 54.38
N GLN A 262 23.33 18.75 53.58
CA GLN A 262 24.58 19.52 53.61
C GLN A 262 24.34 20.99 53.26
N LEU A 263 23.52 21.25 52.22
CA LEU A 263 23.18 22.61 51.82
C LEU A 263 22.42 23.37 52.91
N ASP A 264 21.47 22.72 53.59
CA ASP A 264 20.69 23.33 54.68
C ASP A 264 21.54 23.57 55.93
N VAL A 265 22.49 22.67 56.25
CA VAL A 265 23.46 22.88 57.34
C VAL A 265 24.36 24.08 57.04
N MET A 266 24.91 24.17 55.82
CA MET A 266 25.74 25.31 55.39
C MET A 266 24.93 26.61 55.37
N CYS A 267 23.72 26.59 54.81
CA CYS A 267 22.80 27.72 54.83
C CYS A 267 22.46 28.14 56.26
N TYR A 268 22.12 27.21 57.17
CA TYR A 268 21.69 27.54 58.53
C TYR A 268 22.84 28.12 59.37
N GLN A 269 24.04 27.58 59.23
CA GLN A 269 25.23 28.11 59.89
C GLN A 269 25.60 29.51 59.39
N GLU A 270 25.39 29.78 58.11
CA GLU A 270 25.84 31.02 57.47
C GLU A 270 24.73 32.09 57.30
N LEU A 271 23.44 31.73 57.41
CA LEU A 271 22.27 32.62 57.23
C LEU A 271 22.30 33.84 58.16
N VAL A 272 22.89 33.67 59.34
CA VAL A 272 23.04 34.75 60.32
C VAL A 272 24.02 35.82 59.82
N TYR A 273 24.98 35.47 58.96
CA TYR A 273 25.87 36.42 58.29
C TYR A 273 25.26 36.99 57.01
N PHE A 274 24.49 36.20 56.25
CA PHE A 274 23.88 36.63 54.98
C PHE A 274 22.83 37.72 55.11
N LYS A 275 22.06 37.73 56.21
CA LYS A 275 20.95 38.66 56.41
C LYS A 275 21.37 40.13 56.35
N MET A 276 22.64 40.43 56.62
CA MET A 276 23.17 41.80 56.64
C MET A 276 23.61 42.30 55.25
N TYR A 277 23.79 41.40 54.28
CA TYR A 277 24.40 41.70 52.97
C TYR A 277 23.55 41.26 51.77
N SER A 278 22.45 40.55 52.03
CA SER A 278 21.52 40.12 50.99
C SER A 278 20.34 41.09 50.94
N ASP A 279 19.92 41.45 49.73
CA ASP A 279 18.69 42.22 49.56
C ASP A 279 17.46 41.41 49.98
N GLU A 280 16.37 42.11 50.32
CA GLU A 280 15.15 41.52 50.85
C GLU A 280 14.50 40.52 49.87
N ASN A 281 14.70 40.71 48.55
CA ASN A 281 14.17 39.83 47.53
C ASN A 281 14.97 38.51 47.46
N THR A 282 16.30 38.57 47.55
CA THR A 282 17.17 37.38 47.63
C THR A 282 16.85 36.54 48.88
N LEU A 283 16.64 37.18 50.04
CA LEU A 283 16.24 36.49 51.28
C LEU A 283 14.86 35.84 51.17
N ARG A 284 13.90 36.51 50.50
CA ARG A 284 12.57 35.96 50.24
C ARG A 284 12.65 34.71 49.35
N ILE A 285 13.43 34.76 48.28
CA ILE A 285 13.62 33.63 47.36
C ILE A 285 14.30 32.46 48.08
N LEU A 286 15.32 32.73 48.90
CA LEU A 286 15.99 31.70 49.69
C LEU A 286 15.03 31.00 50.66
N ASN A 287 14.17 31.76 51.35
CA ASN A 287 13.17 31.21 52.28
C ASN A 287 12.08 30.41 51.54
N GLU A 288 11.62 30.87 50.38
CA GLU A 288 10.64 30.13 49.57
C GLU A 288 11.23 28.80 49.08
N LYS A 289 12.49 28.82 48.61
CA LYS A 289 13.18 27.60 48.18
C LYS A 289 13.48 26.66 49.34
N LYS A 290 13.80 27.17 50.53
CA LYS A 290 13.91 26.37 51.75
C LYS A 290 12.59 25.66 52.08
N GLY A 291 11.46 26.36 51.94
CA GLY A 291 10.13 25.76 52.09
C GLY A 291 9.86 24.63 51.09
N LYS A 292 10.25 24.82 49.82
CA LYS A 292 10.16 23.80 48.77
C LYS A 292 11.08 22.60 49.00
N ILE A 293 12.30 22.82 49.50
CA ILE A 293 13.21 21.74 49.90
C ILE A 293 12.59 20.93 51.05
N ALA A 294 12.07 21.62 52.07
CA ALA A 294 11.42 20.96 53.20
C ALA A 294 10.20 20.14 52.76
N SER A 295 9.37 20.62 51.83
CA SER A 295 8.25 19.84 51.30
C SER A 295 8.70 18.62 50.48
N ILE A 296 9.73 18.76 49.63
CA ILE A 296 10.31 17.64 48.87
C ILE A 296 10.88 16.57 49.81
N LEU A 297 11.55 16.98 50.89
CA LEU A 297 12.07 16.08 51.91
C LEU A 297 10.95 15.34 52.66
N VAL A 298 9.88 16.06 53.04
CA VAL A 298 8.71 15.48 53.73
C VAL A 298 7.97 14.50 52.84
N ASP A 299 7.67 14.87 51.59
CA ASP A 299 6.92 14.04 50.63
C ASP A 299 7.65 12.73 50.31
N SER A 300 8.98 12.75 50.36
CA SER A 300 9.74 11.54 50.13
C SER A 300 9.86 10.63 51.35
N TYR A 301 9.95 11.20 52.55
CA TYR A 301 9.85 10.43 53.80
C TYR A 301 8.49 9.72 53.92
N THR A 302 7.38 10.35 53.51
CA THR A 302 6.07 9.69 53.45
C THR A 302 6.00 8.63 52.36
N SER A 303 6.60 8.87 51.19
CA SER A 303 6.65 7.89 50.09
C SER A 303 7.42 6.61 50.48
N GLU A 304 8.53 6.74 51.20
CA GLU A 304 9.36 5.63 51.66
C GLU A 304 8.70 4.83 52.79
N ILE A 305 8.05 5.52 53.75
CA ILE A 305 7.27 4.87 54.82
C ILE A 305 6.05 4.12 54.24
N LEU A 306 5.40 4.66 53.21
CA LEU A 306 4.27 4.00 52.54
C LEU A 306 4.72 2.77 51.73
N ASN A 307 5.93 2.78 51.15
CA ASN A 307 6.49 1.64 50.42
C ASN A 307 7.01 0.53 51.36
N ILE A 308 7.52 0.89 52.55
CA ILE A 308 7.92 -0.09 53.58
C ILE A 308 6.67 -0.77 54.18
N ASN A 309 5.55 -0.06 54.31
CA ASN A 309 4.30 -0.62 54.85
C ASN A 309 3.47 -1.44 53.83
N SER A 310 3.62 -1.21 52.52
CA SER A 310 2.95 -2.01 51.48
C SER A 310 3.66 -3.35 51.20
N GLY A 311 4.93 -3.50 51.59
CA GLY A 311 5.69 -4.75 51.46
C GLY A 311 5.46 -5.78 52.58
N SER A 312 4.67 -5.47 53.62
CA SER A 312 4.49 -6.36 54.78
C SER A 312 3.12 -7.06 54.84
N GLN A 313 2.33 -7.05 53.76
CA GLN A 313 1.14 -7.91 53.62
C GLN A 313 1.13 -8.64 52.27
N VAL A 314 2.06 -9.58 52.08
CA VAL A 314 1.84 -10.75 51.22
C VAL A 314 2.57 -11.95 51.85
N THR A 315 1.84 -12.72 52.64
CA THR A 315 1.99 -14.18 52.73
C THR A 315 0.68 -14.79 52.28
#